data_AF-A0A1Q6NIV5-F1
#
_entry.id   AF-A0A1Q6NIV5-F1
#
_cell.length_a   1.000
_cell.length_b   1.000
_cell.length_c   1.000
_cell.angle_alpha   90.00
_cell.angle_beta   90.00
_cell.angle_gamma   90.00
#
_symmetry.space_group_name_H-M   'P 1'
#
loop_
_entity.id
_entity.type
_entity.pdbx_description
1 polymer ?
#
loop_
_entity_poly.entity_id
_entity_poly.type
_entity_poly.pdbx_seq_one_letter_code
_entity_poly.pdbx_strand_id
1 'polypeptide(L)'
;MHFSDIHMIMIGEEGEYGRRLVRYLETHLSTAIRVYHFTTTESFLAFKERADIYLLDEAFFQRLSEEKQNVLLREKRLILLTAQEEEGTFCKYHNPKELLDRLRRFSDEMEDLASREGRREEERVEGREEGREAARTRLTMIYSPVYEEKLKEIARSFMKEGDVYIGAEDLGYKENISAYGQGSDMGDLCYYIHLREEHVMDMMRDMLVREEDIEVLHPPDMYFYLRELTKEDYTWFFDKVRKEGTYREVFWGAGMGFVSDLDILRCFDRIILLDSRENIRLNLFCDRLEKVLNLRSFHQGAAEQKEQCQESFHQNTLWQEPVNSRREASGQESWKRVYKEDILNGTAW
;
A
#
# COMPACT_ATOMS: atom_id res chain seq x y z
N MET A 1 23.72 1.47 -17.13
CA MET A 1 22.66 0.57 -17.61
C MET A 1 22.00 -0.02 -16.38
N HIS A 2 20.98 0.64 -15.84
CA HIS A 2 20.32 0.22 -14.61
C HIS A 2 19.01 -0.48 -14.99
N PHE A 3 18.91 -1.76 -14.64
CA PHE A 3 17.63 -2.45 -14.47
C PHE A 3 17.27 -2.34 -12.98
N SER A 4 17.24 -1.12 -12.44
CA SER A 4 17.12 -0.87 -10.99
C SER A 4 15.83 -1.44 -10.41
N ASP A 5 14.77 -1.50 -11.24
CA ASP A 5 13.39 -1.71 -10.79
C ASP A 5 12.76 -2.98 -11.37
N ILE A 6 13.51 -3.78 -12.13
CA ILE A 6 13.05 -5.08 -12.65
C ILE A 6 13.79 -6.18 -11.88
N HIS A 7 13.04 -6.95 -11.09
CA HIS A 7 13.56 -8.03 -10.25
C HIS A 7 13.09 -9.41 -10.72
N MET A 8 11.97 -9.49 -11.43
CA MET A 8 11.37 -10.75 -11.87
C MET A 8 10.71 -10.66 -13.25
N ILE A 9 11.01 -11.62 -14.11
CA ILE A 9 10.39 -11.82 -15.43
C ILE A 9 9.77 -13.22 -15.47
N MET A 10 8.50 -13.32 -15.85
CA MET A 10 7.81 -14.59 -16.05
C MET A 10 7.51 -14.80 -17.52
N ILE A 11 7.87 -15.97 -18.05
CA ILE A 11 7.70 -16.35 -19.45
C ILE A 11 6.68 -17.47 -19.53
N GLY A 12 5.58 -17.26 -20.25
CA GLY A 12 4.58 -18.27 -20.58
C GLY A 12 4.70 -18.65 -22.06
N GLU A 13 5.39 -19.74 -22.36
CA GLU A 13 5.62 -20.21 -23.73
C GLU A 13 5.84 -21.73 -23.72
N GLU A 14 5.05 -22.49 -24.47
CA GLU A 14 5.03 -23.95 -24.38
C GLU A 14 6.15 -24.65 -25.20
N GLY A 15 7.13 -23.90 -25.72
CA GLY A 15 8.08 -24.38 -26.72
C GLY A 15 9.57 -24.27 -26.36
N GLU A 16 10.41 -24.67 -27.33
CA GLU A 16 11.86 -24.51 -27.28
C GLU A 16 12.31 -23.04 -27.36
N TYR A 17 11.43 -22.16 -27.85
CA TYR A 17 11.70 -20.73 -27.92
C TYR A 17 11.82 -20.12 -26.51
N GLY A 18 10.87 -20.42 -25.61
CA GLY A 18 10.90 -19.96 -24.22
C GLY A 18 12.17 -20.40 -23.49
N ARG A 19 12.58 -21.65 -23.64
CA ARG A 19 13.84 -22.15 -23.04
C ARG A 19 15.08 -21.43 -23.54
N ARG A 20 15.15 -21.14 -24.84
CA ARG A 20 16.26 -20.38 -25.44
C ARG A 20 16.24 -18.93 -24.97
N LEU A 21 15.04 -18.36 -24.83
CA LEU A 21 14.85 -17.00 -24.36
C LEU A 21 15.29 -16.84 -22.91
N VAL A 22 14.95 -17.77 -22.01
CA VAL A 22 15.44 -17.79 -20.62
C VAL A 22 16.95 -17.73 -20.58
N ARG A 23 17.63 -18.66 -21.28
CA ARG A 23 19.10 -18.71 -21.30
C ARG A 23 19.71 -17.40 -21.82
N TYR A 24 19.08 -16.82 -22.84
CA TYR A 24 19.53 -15.56 -23.40
C TYR A 24 19.39 -14.43 -22.38
N LEU A 25 18.24 -14.31 -21.72
CA LEU A 25 17.97 -13.29 -20.70
C LEU A 25 18.87 -13.46 -19.47
N GLU A 26 19.02 -14.67 -18.93
CA GLU A 26 19.91 -14.95 -17.80
C GLU A 26 21.38 -14.61 -18.09
N THR A 27 21.81 -14.71 -19.36
CA THR A 27 23.18 -14.38 -19.77
C THR A 27 23.40 -12.86 -19.92
N HIS A 28 22.36 -12.10 -20.27
CA HIS A 28 22.48 -10.69 -20.65
C HIS A 28 21.85 -9.72 -19.64
N LEU A 29 21.03 -10.21 -18.71
CA LEU A 29 20.47 -9.47 -17.59
C LEU A 29 21.37 -9.60 -16.35
N SER A 30 21.23 -8.65 -15.42
CA SER A 30 21.90 -8.72 -14.12
C SER A 30 21.52 -10.00 -13.39
N THR A 31 22.46 -10.60 -12.65
CA THR A 31 22.20 -11.79 -11.79
C THR A 31 21.16 -11.53 -10.70
N ALA A 32 20.77 -10.27 -10.48
CA ALA A 32 19.70 -9.89 -9.56
C ALA A 32 18.29 -10.11 -10.14
N ILE A 33 18.15 -10.28 -11.46
CA ILE A 33 16.85 -10.48 -12.11
C ILE A 33 16.55 -11.97 -12.20
N ARG A 34 15.44 -12.39 -11.62
CA ARG A 34 14.96 -13.78 -11.67
C ARG A 34 14.10 -13.99 -12.91
N VAL A 35 14.39 -15.01 -13.69
CA VAL A 35 13.60 -15.36 -14.88
C VAL A 35 12.96 -16.71 -14.65
N TYR A 36 11.63 -16.77 -14.71
CA TYR A 36 10.86 -18.00 -14.58
C TYR A 36 10.20 -18.36 -15.91
N HIS A 37 10.17 -19.64 -16.24
CA HIS A 37 9.54 -20.15 -17.46
C HIS A 37 8.50 -21.20 -17.13
N PHE A 38 7.31 -20.99 -17.67
CA PHE A 38 6.15 -21.83 -17.51
C PHE A 38 5.68 -22.33 -18.87
N THR A 39 5.45 -23.63 -18.93
CA THR A 39 4.95 -24.30 -20.14
C THR A 39 3.45 -24.58 -20.05
N THR A 40 2.84 -24.46 -18.86
CA THR A 40 1.40 -24.65 -18.67
C THR A 40 0.79 -23.52 -17.85
N THR A 41 -0.48 -23.18 -18.10
CA THR A 41 -1.19 -22.12 -17.36
C THR A 41 -1.37 -22.48 -15.89
N GLU A 42 -1.59 -23.75 -15.55
CA GLU A 42 -1.80 -24.17 -14.17
C GLU A 42 -0.55 -23.96 -13.30
N SER A 43 0.64 -24.28 -13.85
CA SER A 43 1.91 -24.05 -13.15
C SER A 43 2.21 -22.56 -12.99
N PHE A 44 1.83 -21.76 -13.99
CA PHE A 44 1.95 -20.32 -13.96
C PHE A 44 1.01 -19.70 -12.92
N LEU A 45 -0.24 -20.16 -12.83
CA LEU A 45 -1.23 -19.68 -11.87
C LEU A 45 -0.97 -20.17 -10.43
N ALA A 46 -0.40 -21.37 -10.28
CA ALA A 46 0.03 -21.88 -8.98
C ALA A 46 1.23 -21.10 -8.41
N PHE A 47 1.96 -20.38 -9.27
CA PHE A 47 3.06 -19.51 -8.88
C PHE A 47 2.51 -18.20 -8.31
N LYS A 48 2.50 -18.09 -6.98
CA LYS A 48 1.86 -16.99 -6.24
C LYS A 48 2.65 -15.66 -6.25
N GLU A 49 3.86 -15.65 -6.80
CA GLU A 49 4.68 -14.43 -6.88
C GLU A 49 4.33 -13.65 -8.15
N ARG A 50 4.21 -12.32 -8.03
CA ARG A 50 4.01 -11.43 -9.20
C ARG A 50 5.34 -11.10 -9.85
N ALA A 51 5.35 -11.06 -11.19
CA ALA A 51 6.49 -10.59 -11.95
C ALA A 51 6.36 -9.11 -12.29
N ASP A 52 7.51 -8.47 -12.45
CA ASP A 52 7.57 -7.09 -12.95
C ASP A 52 7.25 -7.04 -14.43
N ILE A 53 7.58 -8.11 -15.18
CA ILE A 53 7.30 -8.25 -16.60
C ILE A 53 6.81 -9.66 -16.93
N TYR A 54 5.73 -9.72 -17.71
CA TYR A 54 5.17 -10.95 -18.26
C TYR A 54 5.48 -11.05 -19.75
N LEU A 55 6.13 -12.13 -20.17
CA LEU A 55 6.40 -12.46 -21.57
C LEU A 55 5.54 -13.68 -21.94
N LEU A 56 4.35 -13.45 -22.51
CA LEU A 56 3.41 -14.53 -22.81
C LEU A 56 3.29 -14.68 -24.32
N ASP A 57 3.27 -15.91 -24.83
CA ASP A 57 2.87 -16.11 -26.23
C ASP A 57 1.35 -16.10 -26.42
N GLU A 58 0.92 -15.97 -27.67
CA GLU A 58 -0.50 -15.87 -28.03
C GLU A 58 -1.32 -17.04 -27.47
N ALA A 59 -0.85 -18.27 -27.62
CA ALA A 59 -1.57 -19.46 -27.19
C ALA A 59 -1.67 -19.56 -25.65
N PHE A 60 -0.60 -19.19 -24.95
CA PHE A 60 -0.56 -19.15 -23.50
C PHE A 60 -1.47 -18.03 -22.97
N PHE A 61 -1.42 -16.85 -23.58
CA PHE A 61 -2.26 -15.71 -23.22
C PHE A 61 -3.76 -15.98 -23.42
N GLN A 62 -4.14 -16.62 -24.52
CA GLN A 62 -5.54 -16.97 -24.78
C GLN A 62 -6.08 -17.96 -23.74
N ARG A 63 -5.33 -19.03 -23.44
CA ARG A 63 -5.73 -20.00 -22.40
C ARG A 63 -5.89 -19.34 -21.02
N LEU A 64 -4.95 -18.47 -20.66
CA LEU A 64 -5.01 -17.72 -19.41
C LEU A 64 -6.25 -16.80 -19.34
N SER A 65 -6.65 -16.23 -20.49
CA SER A 65 -7.83 -15.35 -20.60
C SER A 65 -9.14 -16.13 -20.47
N GLU A 66 -9.21 -17.35 -21.01
CA GLU A 66 -10.40 -18.22 -20.94
C GLU A 66 -10.66 -18.74 -19.51
N GLU A 67 -9.62 -18.93 -18.70
CA GLU A 67 -9.69 -19.37 -17.30
C GLU A 67 -10.21 -18.29 -16.32
N LYS A 68 -10.69 -17.14 -16.84
CA LYS A 68 -11.33 -16.04 -16.10
C LYS A 68 -10.51 -15.42 -14.96
N GLN A 69 -9.18 -15.42 -15.05
CA GLN A 69 -8.34 -14.57 -14.20
C GLN A 69 -7.88 -13.32 -14.96
N ASN A 70 -8.77 -12.33 -15.02
CA ASN A 70 -8.55 -11.05 -15.70
C ASN A 70 -7.47 -10.14 -15.07
N VAL A 71 -6.82 -10.58 -13.99
CA VAL A 71 -5.89 -9.75 -13.19
C VAL A 71 -4.60 -9.45 -13.97
N LEU A 72 -4.10 -10.40 -14.76
CA LEU A 72 -2.87 -10.25 -15.54
C LEU A 72 -3.05 -9.45 -16.84
N LEU A 73 -4.29 -9.28 -17.30
CA LEU A 73 -4.62 -8.82 -18.66
C LEU A 73 -4.70 -7.29 -18.78
N ARG A 74 -4.70 -6.56 -17.66
CA ARG A 74 -4.80 -5.08 -17.63
C ARG A 74 -3.51 -4.38 -17.22
N GLU A 75 -2.48 -5.12 -16.85
CA GLU A 75 -1.21 -4.53 -16.44
C GLU A 75 -0.39 -4.14 -17.69
N LYS A 76 0.10 -2.89 -17.74
CA LYS A 76 1.05 -2.37 -18.75
C LYS A 76 2.43 -3.07 -18.71
N ARG A 77 2.50 -4.27 -18.11
CA ARG A 77 3.69 -5.08 -17.82
C ARG A 77 3.74 -6.36 -18.65
N LEU A 78 2.82 -6.50 -19.62
CA LEU A 78 2.73 -7.63 -20.53
C LEU A 78 3.36 -7.30 -21.89
N ILE A 79 4.25 -8.19 -22.35
CA ILE A 79 4.73 -8.22 -23.73
C ILE A 79 4.24 -9.52 -24.36
N LEU A 80 3.37 -9.40 -25.37
CA LEU A 80 2.88 -10.54 -26.11
C LEU A 80 3.92 -10.99 -27.15
N LEU A 81 4.29 -12.26 -27.12
CA LEU A 81 5.23 -12.90 -28.04
C LEU A 81 4.47 -13.51 -29.23
N THR A 82 4.61 -12.90 -30.40
CA THR A 82 3.84 -13.24 -31.59
C THR A 82 4.73 -13.78 -32.71
N ALA A 83 4.15 -14.51 -33.66
CA ALA A 83 4.87 -14.93 -34.86
C ALA A 83 4.91 -13.85 -35.95
N GLN A 84 4.04 -12.83 -35.85
CA GLN A 84 3.89 -11.74 -36.80
C GLN A 84 4.12 -10.39 -36.11
N GLU A 85 4.61 -9.40 -36.87
CA GLU A 85 4.73 -8.03 -36.36
C GLU A 85 3.34 -7.40 -36.23
N GLU A 86 2.93 -7.11 -35.00
CA GLU A 86 1.72 -6.34 -34.71
C GLU A 86 2.07 -5.17 -33.78
N GLU A 87 1.28 -4.09 -33.87
CA GLU A 87 1.50 -2.90 -33.06
C GLU A 87 1.29 -3.24 -31.56
N GLY A 88 2.34 -3.04 -30.76
CA GLY A 88 2.31 -3.36 -29.33
C GLY A 88 2.77 -4.78 -28.96
N THR A 89 3.10 -5.66 -29.91
CA THR A 89 3.58 -7.03 -29.64
C THR A 89 5.06 -7.23 -30.01
N PHE A 90 5.69 -8.31 -29.59
CA PHE A 90 7.08 -8.64 -29.91
C PHE A 90 7.16 -9.90 -30.78
N CYS A 91 7.69 -9.75 -32.00
CA CYS A 91 7.86 -10.85 -32.93
C CYS A 91 9.00 -11.80 -32.49
N LYS A 92 8.68 -13.09 -32.32
CA LYS A 92 9.62 -14.15 -31.87
C LYS A 92 10.85 -14.31 -32.78
N TYR A 93 10.80 -13.85 -34.03
CA TYR A 93 11.89 -13.99 -35.00
C TYR A 93 12.84 -12.79 -35.05
N HIS A 94 12.54 -11.72 -34.30
CA HIS A 94 13.42 -10.56 -34.22
C HIS A 94 14.67 -10.85 -33.40
N ASN A 95 15.64 -9.96 -33.56
CA ASN A 95 16.87 -10.05 -32.80
C ASN A 95 16.55 -9.95 -31.29
N PRO A 96 16.97 -10.91 -30.44
CA PRO A 96 16.72 -10.85 -29.01
C PRO A 96 17.27 -9.59 -28.31
N LYS A 97 18.23 -8.89 -28.93
CA LYS A 97 18.68 -7.56 -28.47
C LYS A 97 17.58 -6.52 -28.49
N GLU A 98 16.68 -6.56 -29.47
CA GLU A 98 15.55 -5.63 -29.55
C GLU A 98 14.57 -5.86 -28.39
N LEU A 99 14.43 -7.12 -27.93
CA LEU A 99 13.68 -7.41 -26.72
C LEU A 99 14.34 -6.77 -25.50
N LEU A 100 15.67 -6.88 -25.35
CA LEU A 100 16.39 -6.24 -24.24
C LEU A 100 16.23 -4.72 -24.25
N ASP A 101 16.33 -4.09 -25.43
CA ASP A 101 16.11 -2.65 -25.57
C ASP A 101 14.67 -2.27 -25.26
N ARG A 102 13.71 -3.12 -25.61
CA ARG A 102 12.30 -2.94 -25.24
C ARG A 102 12.08 -3.09 -23.74
N LEU A 103 12.66 -4.10 -23.09
CA LEU A 103 12.61 -4.29 -21.63
C LEU A 103 13.21 -3.09 -20.89
N ARG A 104 14.26 -2.46 -21.45
CA ARG A 104 14.82 -1.20 -20.91
C ARG A 104 13.88 -0.02 -21.07
N ARG A 105 13.28 0.16 -22.25
CA ARG A 105 12.26 1.20 -22.48
C ARG A 105 11.06 1.01 -21.56
N PHE A 106 10.67 -0.23 -21.25
CA PHE A 106 9.65 -0.50 -20.24
C PHE A 106 10.05 0.03 -18.85
N SER A 107 11.32 -0.12 -18.45
CA SER A 107 11.85 0.48 -17.20
C SER A 107 11.76 2.01 -17.24
N ASP A 108 12.18 2.63 -18.34
CA ASP A 108 12.20 4.09 -18.49
C ASP A 108 10.77 4.67 -18.59
N GLU A 109 9.85 3.97 -19.27
CA GLU A 109 8.43 4.34 -19.38
C GLU A 109 7.66 4.15 -18.05
N MET A 110 8.06 3.19 -17.21
CA MET A 110 7.52 3.06 -15.84
C MET A 110 7.88 4.30 -14.99
N GLU A 111 9.10 4.83 -15.15
CA GLU A 111 9.59 6.03 -14.46
C GLU A 111 8.94 7.33 -15.02
N ASP A 112 8.77 7.42 -16.34
CA ASP A 112 8.12 8.54 -17.03
C ASP A 112 6.58 8.56 -16.84
N LEU A 113 5.91 7.41 -16.73
CA LEU A 113 4.47 7.35 -16.45
C LEU A 113 4.17 7.78 -15.01
N ALA A 114 4.99 7.38 -14.03
CA ALA A 114 4.90 7.91 -12.67
C ALA A 114 5.06 9.45 -12.65
N SER A 115 5.94 9.98 -13.51
CA SER A 115 6.20 11.41 -13.64
C SER A 115 5.12 12.18 -14.43
N ARG A 116 4.49 11.55 -15.44
CA ARG A 116 3.45 12.15 -16.30
C ARG A 116 2.03 12.02 -15.75
N GLU A 117 1.74 10.98 -14.97
CA GLU A 117 0.50 10.91 -14.19
C GLU A 117 0.49 11.99 -13.09
N GLY A 118 1.66 12.32 -12.51
CA GLY A 118 1.83 13.50 -11.67
C GLY A 118 1.54 14.83 -12.39
N ARG A 119 2.10 15.04 -13.59
CA ARG A 119 1.94 16.32 -14.34
C ARG A 119 0.58 16.53 -15.02
N ARG A 120 -0.12 15.48 -15.46
CA ARG A 120 -1.47 15.62 -16.06
C ARG A 120 -2.56 15.90 -15.02
N GLU A 121 -2.32 15.54 -13.75
CA GLU A 121 -3.17 15.96 -12.64
C GLU A 121 -2.92 17.45 -12.30
N GLU A 122 -1.67 17.94 -12.34
CA GLU A 122 -1.34 19.36 -12.09
C GLU A 122 -2.00 20.33 -13.09
N GLU A 123 -1.99 20.06 -14.40
CA GLU A 123 -2.60 20.95 -15.40
C GLU A 123 -4.15 20.95 -15.41
N ARG A 124 -4.81 19.89 -14.88
CA ARG A 124 -6.27 19.91 -14.68
C ARG A 124 -6.69 20.66 -13.41
N VAL A 125 -5.76 20.80 -12.48
CA VAL A 125 -5.94 21.45 -11.18
C VAL A 125 -5.76 22.97 -11.31
N GLU A 126 -4.82 23.46 -12.13
CA GLU A 126 -4.60 24.91 -12.35
C GLU A 126 -5.80 25.66 -12.98
N GLY A 127 -6.71 24.96 -13.68
CA GLY A 127 -7.92 25.59 -14.23
C GLY A 127 -9.04 25.83 -13.22
N ARG A 128 -8.92 25.34 -11.97
CA ARG A 128 -9.90 25.49 -10.90
C ARG A 128 -9.33 25.99 -9.56
N GLU A 129 -8.00 26.08 -9.43
CA GLU A 129 -7.31 26.53 -8.22
C GLU A 129 -7.07 28.05 -8.17
N GLU A 130 -8.12 28.84 -8.35
CA GLU A 130 -8.14 30.17 -7.73
C GLU A 130 -9.14 30.13 -6.57
N GLY A 131 -8.64 29.67 -5.41
CA GLY A 131 -9.27 29.88 -4.12
C GLY A 131 -9.81 28.62 -3.44
N ARG A 132 -8.92 27.73 -3.00
CA ARG A 132 -9.11 26.87 -1.82
C ARG A 132 -7.78 26.21 -1.47
N GLU A 133 -7.07 26.78 -0.52
CA GLU A 133 -6.13 26.04 0.30
C GLU A 133 -6.96 25.04 1.14
N ALA A 134 -7.39 23.94 0.51
CA ALA A 134 -8.25 22.95 1.14
C ALA A 134 -7.42 22.10 2.11
N ALA A 135 -7.85 22.05 3.37
CA ALA A 135 -7.23 21.23 4.40
C ALA A 135 -7.21 19.75 3.96
N ARG A 136 -6.01 19.19 3.76
CA ARG A 136 -5.81 17.78 3.42
C ARG A 136 -6.40 16.88 4.52
N THR A 137 -7.18 15.87 4.15
CA THR A 137 -7.69 14.85 5.08
C THR A 137 -6.53 14.24 5.87
N ARG A 138 -6.61 14.25 7.21
CA ARG A 138 -5.61 13.62 8.07
C ARG A 138 -5.92 12.12 8.23
N LEU A 139 -4.90 11.26 8.10
CA LEU A 139 -5.02 9.83 8.35
C LEU A 139 -4.42 9.48 9.71
N THR A 140 -5.23 8.94 10.61
CA THR A 140 -4.82 8.54 11.96
C THR A 140 -5.06 7.05 12.14
N MET A 141 -3.99 6.28 12.36
CA MET A 141 -4.11 4.87 12.72
C MET A 141 -4.29 4.73 14.22
N ILE A 142 -5.22 3.88 14.64
CA ILE A 142 -5.31 3.38 16.01
C ILE A 142 -5.01 1.90 15.96
N TYR A 143 -3.88 1.52 16.53
CA TYR A 143 -3.35 0.17 16.40
C TYR A 143 -3.31 -0.53 17.74
N SER A 144 -3.97 -1.70 17.78
CA SER A 144 -3.84 -2.65 18.87
C SER A 144 -3.13 -3.91 18.38
N PRO A 145 -1.91 -4.22 18.88
CA PRO A 145 -1.18 -5.45 18.55
C PRO A 145 -1.84 -6.74 19.04
N VAL A 146 -2.86 -6.61 19.89
CA VAL A 146 -3.71 -7.70 20.38
C VAL A 146 -5.17 -7.34 20.07
N TYR A 147 -6.02 -8.34 19.89
CA TYR A 147 -7.45 -8.10 19.71
C TYR A 147 -8.00 -7.20 20.84
N GLU A 148 -8.70 -6.13 20.47
CA GLU A 148 -9.31 -5.15 21.36
C GLU A 148 -10.73 -4.86 20.90
N GLU A 149 -11.72 -5.41 21.60
CA GLU A 149 -13.14 -5.27 21.28
C GLU A 149 -13.61 -3.82 21.35
N LYS A 150 -12.94 -2.99 22.15
CA LYS A 150 -13.30 -1.59 22.38
C LYS A 150 -12.52 -0.61 21.50
N LEU A 151 -11.88 -1.08 20.43
CA LEU A 151 -11.00 -0.24 19.61
C LEU A 151 -11.74 0.98 19.03
N LYS A 152 -12.95 0.76 18.53
CA LYS A 152 -13.86 1.83 18.06
C LYS A 152 -14.24 2.82 19.17
N GLU A 153 -14.56 2.33 20.37
CA GLU A 153 -14.92 3.18 21.52
C GLU A 153 -13.72 4.05 21.96
N ILE A 154 -12.54 3.43 21.97
CA ILE A 154 -11.28 4.12 22.23
C ILE A 154 -11.02 5.16 21.15
N ALA A 155 -11.22 4.83 19.88
CA ALA A 155 -11.09 5.76 18.75
C ALA A 155 -12.00 6.95 18.87
N ARG A 156 -13.27 6.71 19.21
CA ARG A 156 -14.28 7.73 19.41
C ARG A 156 -13.87 8.78 20.43
N SER A 157 -13.10 8.41 21.46
CA SER A 157 -12.59 9.38 22.43
C SER A 157 -11.67 10.45 21.82
N PHE A 158 -11.05 10.17 20.67
CA PHE A 158 -10.18 11.10 19.94
C PHE A 158 -10.88 11.86 18.80
N MET A 159 -12.05 11.38 18.38
CA MET A 159 -12.78 11.88 17.22
C MET A 159 -13.53 13.18 17.51
N LYS A 160 -13.78 13.95 16.45
CA LYS A 160 -14.61 15.15 16.42
C LYS A 160 -15.63 15.05 15.30
N GLU A 161 -16.57 15.99 15.30
CA GLU A 161 -17.52 16.13 14.19
C GLU A 161 -16.80 16.30 12.85
N GLY A 162 -17.23 15.53 11.84
CA GLY A 162 -16.59 15.47 10.52
C GLY A 162 -15.47 14.44 10.38
N ASP A 163 -15.21 13.65 11.42
CA ASP A 163 -14.31 12.50 11.37
C ASP A 163 -15.08 11.21 11.07
N VAL A 164 -14.39 10.24 10.47
CA VAL A 164 -14.93 8.92 10.16
C VAL A 164 -14.04 7.83 10.75
N TYR A 165 -14.67 6.76 11.25
CA TYR A 165 -13.99 5.55 11.69
C TYR A 165 -14.08 4.47 10.62
N ILE A 166 -12.95 3.91 10.23
CA ILE A 166 -12.86 2.76 9.33
C ILE A 166 -12.35 1.57 10.13
N GLY A 167 -13.22 0.59 10.37
CA GLY A 167 -12.84 -0.65 11.05
C GLY A 167 -12.02 -1.55 10.13
N ALA A 168 -10.71 -1.60 10.32
CA ALA A 168 -9.80 -2.53 9.63
C ALA A 168 -9.18 -3.51 10.65
N GLU A 169 -10.05 -4.04 11.51
CA GLU A 169 -9.73 -4.92 12.62
C GLU A 169 -9.86 -6.39 12.23
N ASP A 170 -9.17 -7.30 12.94
CA ASP A 170 -9.19 -8.72 12.59
C ASP A 170 -10.54 -9.40 12.89
N LEU A 171 -11.28 -8.88 13.88
CA LEU A 171 -12.56 -9.42 14.30
C LEU A 171 -13.48 -8.26 14.63
N GLY A 172 -14.57 -8.14 13.88
CA GLY A 172 -15.59 -7.15 14.11
C GLY A 172 -16.70 -7.66 15.01
N TYR A 173 -16.96 -6.99 16.15
CA TYR A 173 -18.24 -7.17 16.84
C TYR A 173 -19.30 -6.29 16.17
N LYS A 174 -20.17 -6.89 15.37
CA LYS A 174 -21.32 -6.21 14.76
C LYS A 174 -22.51 -6.31 15.73
N GLU A 175 -22.69 -5.30 16.59
CA GLU A 175 -23.71 -5.30 17.66
C GLU A 175 -25.16 -5.42 17.16
N ASN A 176 -25.44 -5.23 15.87
CA ASN A 176 -26.79 -5.28 15.32
C ASN A 176 -26.87 -5.90 13.93
N ILE A 177 -26.36 -7.13 13.75
CA ILE A 177 -26.78 -7.92 12.59
C ILE A 177 -28.17 -8.48 12.90
N SER A 178 -29.21 -7.83 12.39
CA SER A 178 -30.49 -8.54 12.19
C SER A 178 -30.17 -9.86 11.51
N ALA A 179 -30.79 -10.98 11.94
CA ALA A 179 -30.46 -12.34 11.49
C ALA A 179 -30.59 -12.62 9.96
N TYR A 180 -30.76 -11.57 9.14
CA TYR A 180 -30.86 -11.54 7.68
C TYR A 180 -30.21 -10.30 7.00
N GLY A 181 -29.35 -9.51 7.66
CA GLY A 181 -28.97 -8.17 7.20
C GLY A 181 -27.80 -8.04 6.22
N GLN A 182 -28.09 -7.78 4.95
CA GLN A 182 -27.20 -7.24 3.91
C GLN A 182 -26.71 -5.83 4.28
N GLY A 183 -25.60 -5.71 5.00
CA GLY A 183 -24.91 -4.43 5.22
C GLY A 183 -23.51 -4.51 4.64
N SER A 184 -23.11 -3.51 3.85
CA SER A 184 -21.75 -3.45 3.33
C SER A 184 -20.75 -3.17 4.43
N ASP A 185 -19.56 -3.77 4.35
CA ASP A 185 -18.52 -3.62 5.35
C ASP A 185 -17.13 -3.37 4.74
N MET A 186 -16.11 -3.32 5.60
CA MET A 186 -14.74 -3.15 5.17
C MET A 186 -14.27 -4.24 4.19
N GLY A 187 -14.84 -5.44 4.20
CA GLY A 187 -14.57 -6.50 3.23
C GLY A 187 -15.03 -6.13 1.82
N ASP A 188 -16.22 -5.53 1.70
CA ASP A 188 -16.70 -4.96 0.43
C ASP A 188 -15.81 -3.79 -0.02
N LEU A 189 -15.41 -2.93 0.92
CA LEU A 189 -14.46 -1.86 0.60
C LEU A 189 -13.10 -2.41 0.14
N CYS A 190 -12.58 -3.47 0.77
CA CYS A 190 -11.37 -4.16 0.32
C CYS A 190 -11.51 -4.64 -1.12
N TYR A 191 -12.66 -5.20 -1.48
CA TYR A 191 -12.93 -5.63 -2.85
C TYR A 191 -12.84 -4.47 -3.85
N TYR A 192 -13.46 -3.33 -3.56
CA TYR A 192 -13.40 -2.15 -4.44
C TYR A 192 -12.01 -1.51 -4.48
N ILE A 193 -11.29 -1.52 -3.36
CA ILE A 193 -9.89 -1.09 -3.30
C ILE A 193 -9.03 -1.97 -4.20
N HIS A 194 -9.18 -3.29 -4.10
CA HIS A 194 -8.44 -4.25 -4.90
C HIS A 194 -8.70 -4.10 -6.41
N LEU A 195 -9.93 -3.77 -6.79
CA LEU A 195 -10.31 -3.47 -8.18
C LEU A 195 -9.80 -2.11 -8.69
N ARG A 196 -9.28 -1.26 -7.81
CA ARG A 196 -8.96 0.16 -8.08
C ARG A 196 -10.15 0.90 -8.68
N GLU A 197 -11.32 0.67 -8.10
CA GLU A 197 -12.57 1.24 -8.57
C GLU A 197 -12.51 2.77 -8.60
N GLU A 198 -12.94 3.39 -9.70
CA GLU A 198 -12.75 4.82 -9.93
C GLU A 198 -13.51 5.65 -8.90
N HIS A 199 -14.70 5.17 -8.55
CA HIS A 199 -15.66 5.78 -7.62
C HIS A 199 -15.63 5.16 -6.22
N VAL A 200 -14.49 4.59 -5.80
CA VAL A 200 -14.35 3.91 -4.49
C VAL A 200 -14.75 4.79 -3.29
N MET A 201 -14.58 6.11 -3.39
CA MET A 201 -14.92 7.05 -2.33
C MET A 201 -16.43 7.30 -2.21
N ASP A 202 -17.14 7.33 -3.34
CA ASP A 202 -18.61 7.37 -3.36
C ASP A 202 -19.17 6.08 -2.75
N MET A 203 -18.59 4.93 -3.13
CA MET A 203 -18.96 3.63 -2.54
C MET A 203 -18.69 3.59 -1.04
N MET A 204 -17.49 4.00 -0.60
CA MET A 204 -17.17 4.07 0.83
C MET A 204 -18.22 4.90 1.58
N ARG A 205 -18.59 6.06 1.04
CA ARG A 205 -19.58 6.96 1.64
C ARG A 205 -20.96 6.30 1.78
N ASP A 206 -21.39 5.55 0.78
CA ASP A 206 -22.65 4.79 0.80
C ASP A 206 -22.63 3.62 1.80
N MET A 207 -21.45 3.11 2.13
CA MET A 207 -21.26 2.04 3.13
C MET A 207 -21.19 2.56 4.57
N LEU A 208 -20.93 3.85 4.78
CA LEU A 208 -20.82 4.42 6.12
C LEU A 208 -22.16 4.39 6.83
N VAL A 209 -22.14 3.87 8.05
CA VAL A 209 -23.28 3.85 8.96
C VAL A 209 -23.08 4.92 10.01
N ARG A 210 -24.12 5.72 10.26
CA ARG A 210 -24.10 6.68 11.37
C ARG A 210 -24.44 5.96 12.68
N GLU A 211 -23.46 5.89 13.58
CA GLU A 211 -23.65 5.37 14.94
C GLU A 211 -23.49 6.51 15.94
N GLU A 212 -24.60 6.87 16.59
CA GLU A 212 -24.67 8.01 17.51
C GLU A 212 -24.22 9.32 16.84
N ASP A 213 -23.01 9.80 17.14
CA ASP A 213 -22.41 11.03 16.63
C ASP A 213 -21.27 10.82 15.63
N ILE A 214 -20.91 9.57 15.33
CA ILE A 214 -19.80 9.23 14.42
C ILE A 214 -20.28 8.47 13.18
N GLU A 215 -19.54 8.62 12.08
CA GLU A 215 -19.69 7.78 10.89
C GLU A 215 -18.70 6.61 10.95
N VAL A 216 -19.20 5.41 10.66
CA VAL A 216 -18.47 4.16 10.89
C VAL A 216 -18.60 3.27 9.66
N LEU A 217 -17.47 2.80 9.14
CA LEU A 217 -17.42 1.59 8.32
C LEU A 217 -17.11 0.41 9.23
N HIS A 218 -17.98 -0.59 9.23
CA HIS A 218 -17.79 -1.76 10.06
C HIS A 218 -16.60 -2.62 9.59
N PRO A 219 -15.88 -3.24 10.54
CA PRO A 219 -14.86 -4.25 10.24
C PRO A 219 -15.40 -5.41 9.40
N PRO A 220 -14.52 -6.07 8.64
CA PRO A 220 -14.92 -7.16 7.77
C PRO A 220 -15.37 -8.36 8.60
N ASP A 221 -16.24 -9.20 8.03
CA ASP A 221 -16.60 -10.49 8.64
C ASP A 221 -15.41 -11.45 8.78
N MET A 222 -14.37 -11.27 7.95
CA MET A 222 -13.16 -12.08 7.96
C MET A 222 -11.90 -11.23 7.74
N TYR A 223 -10.91 -11.36 8.63
CA TYR A 223 -9.64 -10.62 8.51
C TYR A 223 -8.84 -10.88 7.23
N PHE A 224 -9.12 -11.98 6.52
CA PHE A 224 -8.39 -12.35 5.31
C PHE A 224 -8.48 -11.28 4.21
N TYR A 225 -9.61 -10.55 4.11
CA TYR A 225 -9.77 -9.48 3.11
C TYR A 225 -8.71 -8.37 3.27
N LEU A 226 -8.39 -8.00 4.51
CA LEU A 226 -7.37 -6.99 4.81
C LEU A 226 -5.96 -7.46 4.41
N ARG A 227 -5.72 -8.77 4.43
CA ARG A 227 -4.43 -9.39 4.07
C ARG A 227 -4.25 -9.59 2.57
N GLU A 228 -5.33 -9.57 1.81
CA GLU A 228 -5.28 -9.64 0.35
C GLU A 228 -4.86 -8.31 -0.27
N LEU A 229 -5.07 -7.20 0.44
CA LEU A 229 -4.62 -5.87 0.02
C LEU A 229 -3.10 -5.73 0.14
N THR A 230 -2.49 -5.24 -0.93
CA THR A 230 -1.06 -4.91 -0.98
C THR A 230 -0.80 -3.52 -0.42
N LYS A 231 0.48 -3.21 -0.15
CA LYS A 231 0.91 -1.86 0.24
C LYS A 231 0.49 -0.83 -0.82
N GLU A 232 0.59 -1.17 -2.09
CA GLU A 232 0.23 -0.31 -3.22
C GLU A 232 -1.28 -0.02 -3.25
N ASP A 233 -2.11 -1.00 -2.87
CA ASP A 233 -3.56 -0.85 -2.82
C ASP A 233 -3.96 0.11 -1.70
N TYR A 234 -3.41 -0.06 -0.50
CA TYR A 234 -3.62 0.88 0.59
C TYR A 234 -3.08 2.27 0.27
N THR A 235 -1.89 2.37 -0.32
CA THR A 235 -1.31 3.66 -0.71
C THR A 235 -2.21 4.37 -1.71
N TRP A 236 -2.68 3.68 -2.74
CA TRP A 236 -3.62 4.20 -3.72
C TRP A 236 -4.91 4.69 -3.08
N PHE A 237 -5.50 3.90 -2.17
CA PHE A 237 -6.73 4.25 -1.50
C PHE A 237 -6.55 5.47 -0.57
N PHE A 238 -5.50 5.47 0.24
CA PHE A 238 -5.19 6.59 1.15
C PHE A 238 -4.89 7.89 0.40
N ASP A 239 -4.27 7.82 -0.78
CA ASP A 239 -4.08 8.97 -1.63
C ASP A 239 -5.40 9.48 -2.21
N LYS A 240 -6.33 8.60 -2.59
CA LYS A 240 -7.71 8.99 -2.98
C LYS A 240 -8.45 9.69 -1.84
N VAL A 241 -8.41 9.13 -0.64
CA VAL A 241 -9.03 9.73 0.57
C VAL A 241 -8.50 11.14 0.84
N ARG A 242 -7.19 11.35 0.66
CA ARG A 242 -6.55 12.66 0.82
C ARG A 242 -6.92 13.64 -0.27
N LYS A 243 -6.90 13.20 -1.52
CA LYS A 243 -7.21 14.02 -2.70
C LYS A 243 -8.64 14.53 -2.66
N GLU A 244 -9.59 13.72 -2.21
CA GLU A 244 -10.99 14.14 -2.16
C GLU A 244 -11.26 15.16 -1.06
N GLY A 245 -10.52 15.10 0.06
CA GLY A 245 -10.63 16.11 1.12
C GLY A 245 -12.00 16.13 1.82
N THR A 246 -12.81 15.08 1.67
CA THR A 246 -14.19 15.01 2.19
C THR A 246 -14.23 15.05 3.72
N TYR A 247 -13.25 14.41 4.38
CA TYR A 247 -13.23 14.21 5.82
C TYR A 247 -12.15 15.07 6.46
N ARG A 248 -12.39 15.50 7.70
CA ARG A 248 -11.36 16.19 8.48
C ARG A 248 -10.24 15.22 8.87
N GLU A 249 -10.62 14.08 9.42
CA GLU A 249 -9.71 13.03 9.87
C GLU A 249 -10.37 11.66 9.69
N VAL A 250 -9.60 10.71 9.16
CA VAL A 250 -10.02 9.31 9.01
C VAL A 250 -9.26 8.49 10.05
N PHE A 251 -10.01 7.91 10.98
CA PHE A 251 -9.49 7.02 11.99
C PHE A 251 -9.53 5.58 11.49
N TRP A 252 -8.35 5.01 11.30
CA TRP A 252 -8.18 3.66 10.81
C TRP A 252 -7.93 2.71 11.98
N GLY A 253 -8.92 1.89 12.32
CA GLY A 253 -8.83 0.88 13.37
C GLY A 253 -8.04 -0.31 12.88
N ALA A 254 -6.76 -0.41 13.24
CA ALA A 254 -5.86 -1.48 12.81
C ALA A 254 -5.78 -2.61 13.84
N GLY A 255 -6.13 -3.82 13.41
CA GLY A 255 -5.94 -5.06 14.17
C GLY A 255 -4.51 -5.61 14.10
N MET A 256 -4.26 -6.73 14.79
CA MET A 256 -2.98 -7.42 14.86
C MET A 256 -2.42 -7.79 13.48
N GLY A 257 -3.28 -8.12 12.52
CA GLY A 257 -2.90 -8.56 11.18
C GLY A 257 -2.54 -7.43 10.22
N PHE A 258 -2.84 -6.18 10.57
CA PHE A 258 -2.66 -5.03 9.68
C PHE A 258 -1.17 -4.66 9.49
N VAL A 259 -0.40 -4.65 10.59
CA VAL A 259 1.00 -4.21 10.59
C VAL A 259 1.95 -5.39 10.33
N SER A 260 1.70 -6.13 9.24
CA SER A 260 2.59 -7.20 8.77
C SER A 260 3.82 -6.64 8.02
N ASP A 261 3.65 -5.48 7.38
CA ASP A 261 4.71 -4.65 6.81
C ASP A 261 4.69 -3.29 7.54
N LEU A 262 5.83 -2.85 8.06
CA LEU A 262 5.94 -1.58 8.78
C LEU A 262 5.90 -0.37 7.86
N ASP A 263 6.16 -0.55 6.55
CA ASP A 263 6.11 0.56 5.60
C ASP A 263 4.70 1.15 5.47
N ILE A 264 3.64 0.39 5.73
CA ILE A 264 2.26 0.87 5.67
C ILE A 264 1.99 1.99 6.67
N LEU A 265 2.73 1.99 7.79
CA LEU A 265 2.60 2.99 8.84
C LEU A 265 2.98 4.40 8.34
N ARG A 266 3.77 4.49 7.27
CA ARG A 266 4.17 5.76 6.62
C ARG A 266 3.00 6.41 5.89
N CYS A 267 1.94 5.66 5.60
CA CYS A 267 0.72 6.20 5.06
C CYS A 267 -0.07 7.02 6.09
N PHE A 268 0.24 6.96 7.38
CA PHE A 268 -0.50 7.66 8.42
C PHE A 268 0.23 8.91 8.91
N ASP A 269 -0.53 10.00 9.05
CA ASP A 269 -0.05 11.26 9.62
C ASP A 269 0.06 11.19 11.14
N ARG A 270 -0.67 10.26 11.76
CA ARG A 270 -0.62 9.98 13.19
C ARG A 270 -0.81 8.50 13.47
N ILE A 271 -0.06 7.98 14.44
CA ILE A 271 -0.23 6.62 14.96
C ILE A 271 -0.53 6.66 16.45
N ILE A 272 -1.66 6.09 16.87
CA ILE A 272 -2.00 5.87 18.27
C ILE A 272 -1.76 4.39 18.56
N LEU A 273 -0.70 4.12 19.31
CA LEU A 273 -0.33 2.77 19.73
C LEU A 273 -1.00 2.45 21.06
N LEU A 274 -1.91 1.49 21.07
CA LEU A 274 -2.59 1.05 22.28
C LEU A 274 -1.76 0.02 23.02
N ASP A 275 -1.52 0.32 24.30
CA ASP A 275 -0.84 -0.54 25.24
C ASP A 275 -1.76 -0.85 26.44
N SER A 276 -1.40 -1.89 27.20
CA SER A 276 -2.07 -2.25 28.45
C SER A 276 -1.04 -2.61 29.50
N ARG A 277 -1.15 -1.99 30.67
CA ARG A 277 -0.25 -2.28 31.80
C ARG A 277 -0.43 -3.70 32.33
N GLU A 278 -1.59 -4.29 32.06
CA GLU A 278 -1.94 -5.65 32.48
C GLU A 278 -1.37 -6.71 31.54
N ASN A 279 -0.92 -6.33 30.32
CA ASN A 279 -0.42 -7.26 29.32
C ASN A 279 1.08 -7.06 29.04
N ILE A 280 1.91 -7.80 29.77
CA ILE A 280 3.38 -7.73 29.66
C ILE A 280 3.90 -7.98 28.23
N ARG A 281 3.25 -8.87 27.47
CA ARG A 281 3.67 -9.18 26.09
C ARG A 281 3.36 -8.04 25.14
N LEU A 282 2.19 -7.44 25.28
CA LEU A 282 1.80 -6.25 24.53
C LEU A 282 2.75 -5.10 24.86
N ASN A 283 3.02 -4.86 26.15
CA ASN A 283 3.93 -3.82 26.59
C ASN A 283 5.34 -3.98 25.97
N LEU A 284 5.89 -5.19 25.96
CA LEU A 284 7.18 -5.48 25.33
C LEU A 284 7.15 -5.27 23.81
N PHE A 285 6.04 -5.60 23.14
CA PHE A 285 5.87 -5.33 21.72
C PHE A 285 5.84 -3.82 21.45
N CYS A 286 5.05 -3.07 22.23
CA CYS A 286 4.94 -1.63 22.13
C CYS A 286 6.29 -0.94 22.34
N ASP A 287 7.10 -1.39 23.32
CA ASP A 287 8.47 -0.90 23.53
C ASP A 287 9.37 -1.08 22.29
N ARG A 288 9.21 -2.20 21.57
CA ARG A 288 10.00 -2.47 20.36
C ARG A 288 9.52 -1.62 19.20
N LEU A 289 8.20 -1.51 19.00
CA LEU A 289 7.63 -0.70 17.93
C LEU A 289 7.96 0.79 18.14
N GLU A 290 7.87 1.27 19.37
CA GLU A 290 8.30 2.62 19.76
C GLU A 290 9.75 2.92 19.38
N LYS A 291 10.68 1.96 19.57
CA LYS A 291 12.07 2.12 19.11
C LYS A 291 12.17 2.27 17.59
N VAL A 292 11.33 1.56 16.83
CA VAL A 292 11.30 1.66 15.36
C VAL A 292 10.73 3.01 14.92
N LEU A 293 9.62 3.43 15.51
CA LEU A 293 8.96 4.71 15.20
C LEU A 293 9.87 5.92 15.54
N ASN A 294 10.72 5.79 16.55
CA ASN A 294 11.70 6.80 16.93
C ASN A 294 12.94 6.91 16.01
N LEU A 295 13.15 5.94 15.11
CA LEU A 295 14.20 6.07 14.10
C LEU A 295 13.74 7.14 13.10
N ARG A 296 14.44 8.29 13.07
CA ARG A 296 14.09 9.49 12.28
C ARG A 296 13.75 9.21 10.80
N SER A 297 14.25 8.12 10.24
CA SER A 297 13.97 7.65 8.88
C SER A 297 12.53 7.19 8.65
N PHE A 298 11.75 6.90 9.70
CA PHE A 298 10.40 6.36 9.55
C PHE A 298 9.43 7.36 8.89
N HIS A 299 9.46 8.62 9.33
CA HIS A 299 8.58 9.68 8.84
C HIS A 299 9.22 10.59 7.77
N GLN A 300 10.49 10.39 7.42
CA GLN A 300 11.21 11.19 6.41
C GLN A 300 10.79 10.91 4.94
N GLY A 301 9.58 10.40 4.71
CA GLY A 301 9.07 10.03 3.38
C GLY A 301 8.18 11.07 2.69
N ALA A 302 7.84 12.19 3.32
CA ALA A 302 6.90 13.17 2.73
C ALA A 302 7.30 14.65 2.86
N ALA A 303 8.39 14.95 3.56
CA ALA A 303 8.92 16.31 3.64
C ALA A 303 10.45 16.24 3.62
N GLU A 304 11.06 16.99 2.71
CA GLU A 304 12.51 17.26 2.61
C GLU A 304 13.38 16.17 1.95
N GLN A 305 13.18 15.96 0.64
CA GLN A 305 14.31 15.83 -0.29
C GLN A 305 14.37 17.07 -1.20
N LYS A 306 14.64 18.22 -0.59
CA LYS A 306 15.32 19.33 -1.27
C LYS A 306 16.48 19.73 -0.37
N GLU A 307 17.67 19.76 -0.96
CA GLU A 307 18.94 20.15 -0.36
C GLU A 307 19.51 19.22 0.71
N GLN A 308 20.23 18.19 0.27
CA GLN A 308 21.60 17.93 0.74
C GLN A 308 22.28 16.91 -0.17
N CYS A 309 22.47 17.32 -1.43
CA CYS A 309 23.62 16.86 -2.20
C CYS A 309 24.66 17.97 -2.07
N GLN A 310 25.86 17.61 -1.61
CA GLN A 310 27.00 18.48 -1.26
C GLN A 310 26.97 19.01 0.17
N GLU A 311 27.59 18.28 1.10
CA GLU A 311 28.90 18.68 1.64
C GLU A 311 29.43 17.63 2.64
N SER A 312 30.65 17.13 2.35
CA SER A 312 31.66 16.61 3.30
C SER A 312 31.23 15.46 4.25
N PHE A 313 31.59 14.20 3.99
CA PHE A 313 32.97 13.69 4.17
C PHE A 313 33.87 14.65 4.96
N HIS A 314 33.89 14.55 6.29
CA HIS A 314 35.13 14.47 7.08
C HIS A 314 34.86 14.29 8.60
N GLN A 315 35.57 13.29 9.14
CA GLN A 315 36.07 13.14 10.52
C GLN A 315 35.20 12.52 11.64
N ASN A 316 35.68 11.34 12.06
CA ASN A 316 35.65 10.75 13.40
C ASN A 316 35.68 11.78 14.55
N THR A 317 35.05 11.47 15.70
CA THR A 317 35.72 11.07 16.97
C THR A 317 34.65 10.70 18.03
N LEU A 318 34.96 9.70 18.85
CA LEU A 318 34.30 9.33 20.12
C LEU A 318 34.02 10.54 21.03
N TRP A 319 32.96 10.50 21.85
CA TRP A 319 32.97 10.62 23.33
C TRP A 319 31.53 10.67 23.90
N GLN A 320 31.38 10.10 25.10
CA GLN A 320 30.14 9.87 25.85
C GLN A 320 29.64 11.12 26.63
N GLU A 321 28.30 11.21 26.71
CA GLU A 321 27.45 11.72 27.81
C GLU A 321 27.52 13.21 28.24
N PRO A 322 26.60 13.72 29.09
CA PRO A 322 25.11 13.65 29.05
C PRO A 322 24.50 15.04 29.29
N VAL A 323 23.35 15.40 28.69
CA VAL A 323 22.64 16.66 29.08
C VAL A 323 21.13 16.48 29.09
N ASN A 324 20.60 16.61 30.29
CA ASN A 324 19.20 16.80 30.60
C ASN A 324 18.76 18.24 30.23
N SER A 325 17.46 18.38 29.97
CA SER A 325 16.65 19.61 29.93
C SER A 325 16.42 20.33 28.59
N ARG A 326 15.12 20.45 28.30
CA ARG A 326 14.41 21.45 27.48
C ARG A 326 14.76 21.52 26.00
N ARG A 327 13.85 20.98 25.18
CA ARG A 327 13.25 21.72 24.07
C ARG A 327 11.76 21.41 24.02
N GLU A 328 10.95 22.42 24.34
CA GLU A 328 9.58 22.54 23.86
C GLU A 328 9.64 22.41 22.33
N ALA A 329 9.23 21.26 21.82
CA ALA A 329 9.06 21.04 20.39
C ALA A 329 7.56 21.08 20.13
N SER A 330 7.11 22.18 19.55
CA SER A 330 5.83 22.27 18.83
C SER A 330 5.86 21.43 17.54
N GLY A 331 6.38 20.20 17.63
CA GLY A 331 6.30 19.21 16.57
C GLY A 331 5.05 18.39 16.80
N GLN A 332 4.16 18.34 15.82
CA GLN A 332 3.05 17.39 15.82
C GLN A 332 3.63 15.99 16.03
N GLU A 333 3.39 15.38 17.19
CA GLU A 333 3.83 14.01 17.46
C GLU A 333 3.17 13.08 16.42
N SER A 334 3.99 12.53 15.53
CA SER A 334 3.56 11.61 14.47
C SER A 334 3.09 10.27 15.01
N TRP A 335 3.40 9.96 16.27
CA TRP A 335 2.86 8.83 16.99
C TRP A 335 2.78 9.10 18.49
N LYS A 336 1.86 8.43 19.19
CA LYS A 336 1.73 8.45 20.65
C LYS A 336 1.34 7.08 21.17
N ARG A 337 1.99 6.63 22.24
CA ARG A 337 1.57 5.43 23.00
C ARG A 337 0.56 5.83 24.08
N VAL A 338 -0.54 5.10 24.17
CA VAL A 338 -1.59 5.34 25.16
C VAL A 338 -1.98 4.05 25.85
N TYR A 339 -2.19 4.10 27.16
CA TYR A 339 -2.66 2.96 27.94
C TYR A 339 -4.18 2.90 27.91
N LYS A 340 -4.74 1.75 27.53
CA LYS A 340 -6.20 1.57 27.48
C LYS A 340 -6.87 1.90 28.81
N GLU A 341 -6.20 1.58 29.93
CA GLU A 341 -6.73 1.82 31.26
C GLU A 341 -6.92 3.31 31.53
N ASP A 342 -6.04 4.17 30.99
CA ASP A 342 -6.16 5.62 31.16
C ASP A 342 -7.33 6.17 30.36
N ILE A 343 -7.62 5.63 29.18
CA ILE A 343 -8.74 6.06 28.34
C ILE A 343 -10.06 5.64 28.97
N LEU A 344 -10.17 4.37 29.38
CA LEU A 344 -11.38 3.81 29.97
C LEU A 344 -11.71 4.44 31.34
N ASN A 345 -10.70 4.85 32.10
CA ASN A 345 -10.89 5.55 33.37
C ASN A 345 -11.05 7.08 33.23
N GLY A 346 -10.98 7.61 32.00
CA GLY A 346 -11.06 9.05 31.74
C GLY A 346 -9.85 9.86 32.25
N THR A 347 -8.72 9.20 32.52
CA THR A 347 -7.47 9.80 33.02
C THR A 347 -6.41 9.99 31.94
N ALA A 348 -6.69 9.66 30.68
CA ALA A 348 -5.77 9.83 29.53
C ALA A 348 -5.58 11.29 29.08
N TRP A 349 -6.22 12.24 29.77
CA TRP A 349 -6.33 13.66 29.40
C TRP A 349 -5.40 14.55 30.24
#